data_AF-A0A3D5Q610-F1
#
_entry.id   AF-A0A3D5Q610-F1
#
_cell.length_a   1.000
_cell.length_b   1.000
_cell.length_c   1.000
_cell.angle_alpha   90.00
_cell.angle_beta   90.00
_cell.angle_gamma   90.00
#
_symmetry.space_group_name_H-M   'P 1'
#
loop_
_entity.id
_entity.type
_entity.pdbx_description
1 polymer ?
#
loop_
_entity_poly.entity_id
_entity_poly.type
_entity_poly.pdbx_seq_one_letter_code
_entity_poly.pdbx_strand_id
1 'polypeptide(L)'
;MEETVSPGDSKTEWHAHSAEQVRVELSAAGPLSAEDVTARLGQYGPNQLPEGARRGPLARLGRQLRNFLIYVLLTAVAITAALGHWVDAGVILAVVVIQTLVGFIPEGRA
;
A
#
# COMPACT_ATOMS: atom_id res chain seq x y z
N MET A 1 2.70 39.32 7.54
CA MET A 1 2.27 38.59 8.74
C MET A 1 1.18 37.65 8.25
N GLU A 2 1.60 36.54 7.67
CA GLU A 2 0.71 35.53 7.08
C GLU A 2 0.64 34.37 8.07
N GLU A 3 -0.47 34.29 8.81
CA GLU A 3 -0.87 33.11 9.55
C GLU A 3 -1.37 32.07 8.56
N THR A 4 -0.54 31.08 8.27
CA THR A 4 -0.94 29.88 7.53
C THR A 4 -1.52 28.86 8.52
N VAL A 5 -2.83 28.91 8.73
CA VAL A 5 -3.55 27.83 9.42
C VAL A 5 -3.59 26.61 8.50
N SER A 6 -2.77 25.61 8.84
CA SER A 6 -2.64 24.32 8.13
C SER A 6 -3.82 23.39 8.45
N PRO A 7 -4.37 22.64 7.49
CA PRO A 7 -5.60 21.89 7.66
C PRO A 7 -5.35 20.58 8.43
N GLY A 8 -5.87 20.47 9.65
CA GLY A 8 -5.86 19.22 10.41
C GLY A 8 -6.20 19.41 11.89
N ASP A 9 -7.49 19.55 12.21
CA ASP A 9 -7.98 19.69 13.59
C ASP A 9 -7.49 18.54 14.51
N SER A 10 -6.78 18.95 15.57
CA SER A 10 -6.58 18.29 16.88
C SER A 10 -6.02 16.85 16.93
N LYS A 11 -4.69 16.71 16.96
CA LYS A 11 -4.00 15.55 17.56
C LYS A 11 -2.67 16.04 18.12
N THR A 12 -2.44 15.84 19.42
CA THR A 12 -1.21 16.18 20.16
C THR A 12 0.03 16.07 19.28
N GLU A 13 0.81 17.15 19.17
CA GLU A 13 2.04 17.19 18.39
C GLU A 13 3.17 16.47 19.15
N TRP A 14 3.06 15.15 19.28
CA TRP A 14 3.98 14.32 20.08
C TRP A 14 5.46 14.55 19.76
N HIS A 15 5.76 14.96 18.51
CA HIS A 15 7.11 15.25 18.04
C HIS A 15 7.71 16.57 18.59
N ALA A 16 6.87 17.48 19.08
CA ALA A 16 7.28 18.76 19.68
C ALA A 16 7.45 18.67 21.21
N HIS A 17 6.98 17.59 21.85
CA HIS A 17 7.11 17.38 23.29
C HIS A 17 8.45 16.71 23.65
N SER A 18 8.98 17.05 24.83
CA SER A 18 10.16 16.36 25.36
C SER A 18 9.79 14.94 25.83
N ALA A 19 10.76 14.02 25.79
CA ALA A 19 10.53 12.63 26.20
C ALA A 19 9.96 12.52 27.62
N GLU A 20 10.38 13.39 28.54
CA GLU A 20 9.87 13.40 29.92
C GLU A 20 8.41 13.84 30.00
N GLN A 21 8.03 14.86 29.22
CA GLN A 21 6.64 15.34 29.15
C GLN A 21 5.71 14.23 28.62
N VAL A 22 6.12 13.55 27.55
CA VAL A 22 5.35 12.45 26.97
C VAL A 22 5.22 11.27 27.95
N ARG A 23 6.26 10.98 28.75
CA ARG A 23 6.20 9.92 29.77
C ARG A 23 5.21 10.25 30.88
N VAL A 24 5.18 11.49 31.34
CA VAL A 24 4.20 11.92 32.35
C VAL A 24 2.79 11.84 31.78
N GLU A 25 2.58 12.38 30.57
CA GLU A 25 1.27 12.42 29.93
C GLU A 25 0.71 11.01 29.61
N LEU A 26 1.56 10.10 29.12
CA LEU A 26 1.19 8.70 28.88
C LEU A 26 1.26 7.83 30.12
N SER A 27 1.50 8.40 31.31
CA SER A 27 1.70 7.67 32.57
C SER A 27 2.67 6.49 32.43
N ALA A 28 3.75 6.69 31.67
CA ALA A 28 4.75 5.69 31.31
C ALA A 28 6.09 5.96 32.05
N ALA A 29 6.02 6.04 33.38
CA ALA A 29 7.20 6.28 34.22
C ALA A 29 8.18 5.09 34.23
N GLY A 30 7.71 3.88 33.92
CA GLY A 30 8.52 2.65 33.84
C GLY A 30 7.93 1.64 32.85
N PRO A 31 8.39 0.38 32.87
CA PRO A 31 7.78 -0.70 32.09
C PRO A 31 6.28 -0.85 32.44
N LEU A 32 5.46 -1.09 31.41
CA LEU A 32 4.02 -1.28 31.58
C LEU A 32 3.71 -2.58 32.32
N SER A 33 2.74 -2.53 33.23
CA SER A 33 2.20 -3.75 33.85
C SER A 33 1.31 -4.52 32.88
N ALA A 34 1.06 -5.81 33.16
CA ALA A 34 0.14 -6.62 32.35
C ALA A 34 -1.29 -6.05 32.34
N GLU A 35 -1.71 -5.40 33.43
CA GLU A 35 -3.00 -4.72 33.56
C GLU A 35 -3.06 -3.49 32.66
N ASP A 36 -2.01 -2.66 32.67
CA ASP A 36 -1.90 -1.48 31.79
C ASP A 36 -1.91 -1.87 30.31
N VAL A 37 -1.21 -2.94 29.96
CA VAL A 37 -1.19 -3.45 28.58
C VAL A 37 -2.59 -3.89 28.15
N THR A 38 -3.32 -4.61 29.00
CA THR A 38 -4.67 -5.09 28.69
C THR A 38 -5.66 -3.93 28.56
N ALA A 39 -5.60 -2.96 29.47
CA ALA A 39 -6.42 -1.76 29.43
C ALA A 39 -6.15 -0.94 28.15
N ARG A 40 -4.88 -0.74 27.80
CA ARG A 40 -4.48 -0.02 26.58
C ARG A 40 -4.86 -0.77 25.31
N LEU A 41 -4.73 -2.10 25.28
CA LEU A 41 -5.22 -2.91 24.15
C LEU A 41 -6.74 -2.78 23.97
N GLY A 42 -7.51 -2.71 25.07
CA GLY A 42 -8.94 -2.45 25.01
C GLY A 42 -9.29 -1.06 24.48
N GLN A 43 -8.49 -0.04 24.82
CA GLN A 43 -8.73 1.35 24.44
C GLN A 43 -8.27 1.68 23.01
N TYR A 44 -7.07 1.25 22.64
CA TYR A 44 -6.44 1.60 21.36
C TYR A 44 -6.55 0.51 20.30
N GLY A 45 -6.92 -0.71 20.71
CA GLY A 45 -6.89 -1.88 19.85
C GLY A 45 -5.48 -2.42 19.63
N PRO A 46 -5.36 -3.51 18.86
CA PRO A 46 -4.07 -4.00 18.44
C PRO A 46 -3.38 -2.96 17.54
N ASN A 47 -2.07 -2.77 17.71
CA ASN A 47 -1.24 -1.96 16.82
C ASN A 47 -0.99 -2.73 15.50
N GLN A 48 -2.08 -3.02 14.80
CA GLN A 48 -2.09 -3.72 13.53
C GLN A 48 -2.89 -2.86 12.57
N LEU A 49 -2.27 -2.55 11.43
CA LEU A 49 -2.99 -1.93 10.34
C LEU A 49 -4.09 -2.90 9.89
N PRO A 50 -5.31 -2.42 9.60
CA PRO A 50 -6.34 -3.27 9.02
C PRO A 50 -5.75 -3.95 7.80
N GLU A 51 -5.81 -5.27 7.74
CA GLU A 51 -5.42 -6.00 6.53
C GLU A 51 -6.31 -5.50 5.40
N GLY A 52 -5.77 -4.57 4.60
CA GLY A 52 -6.48 -4.02 3.46
C GLY A 52 -6.89 -5.19 2.60
N ALA A 53 -8.20 -5.36 2.38
CA ALA A 53 -8.79 -6.52 1.73
C ALA A 53 -7.86 -7.00 0.62
N ARG A 54 -7.29 -8.21 0.78
CA ARG A 54 -6.40 -8.83 -0.20
C ARG A 54 -7.15 -8.83 -1.52
N ARG A 55 -6.91 -7.80 -2.34
CA ARG A 55 -7.62 -7.62 -3.61
C ARG A 55 -7.21 -8.80 -4.46
N GLY A 56 -8.17 -9.68 -4.67
CA GLY A 56 -7.98 -10.94 -5.34
C GLY A 56 -7.34 -10.77 -6.72
N PRO A 57 -6.80 -11.85 -7.27
CA PRO A 57 -6.07 -11.85 -8.53
C PRO A 57 -6.82 -11.15 -9.68
N LEU A 58 -8.13 -11.38 -9.79
CA LEU A 58 -8.99 -10.74 -10.79
C LEU A 58 -9.10 -9.21 -10.62
N ALA A 59 -9.08 -8.71 -9.39
CA ALA A 59 -9.13 -7.27 -9.11
C ALA A 59 -7.78 -6.58 -9.40
N ARG A 60 -6.67 -7.32 -9.39
CA ARG A 60 -5.35 -6.81 -9.82
C ARG A 60 -5.27 -6.77 -11.34
N LEU A 61 -5.68 -7.85 -12.01
CA LEU A 61 -5.78 -7.90 -13.47
C LEU A 61 -6.69 -6.77 -14.02
N GLY A 62 -7.84 -6.55 -13.39
CA GLY A 62 -8.76 -5.47 -13.77
C GLY A 62 -8.18 -4.05 -13.61
N ARG A 63 -7.25 -3.83 -12.67
CA ARG A 63 -6.50 -2.56 -12.57
C ARG A 63 -5.39 -2.48 -13.62
N GLN A 64 -4.73 -3.59 -13.92
CA GLN A 64 -3.69 -3.63 -14.94
C GLN A 64 -4.27 -3.36 -16.34
N LEU A 65 -5.49 -3.83 -16.60
CA LEU A 65 -6.29 -3.47 -17.79
C LEU A 65 -6.67 -1.98 -17.86
N ARG A 66 -6.66 -1.26 -16.74
CA ARG A 66 -6.85 0.21 -16.69
C ARG A 66 -5.56 1.01 -16.83
N ASN A 67 -4.41 0.35 -16.97
CA ASN A 67 -3.15 1.03 -17.17
C ASN A 67 -3.01 1.43 -18.64
N PHE A 68 -2.77 2.71 -18.93
CA PHE A 68 -2.52 3.18 -20.30
C PHE A 68 -1.47 2.33 -21.05
N LEU A 69 -0.46 1.83 -20.32
CA LEU A 69 0.58 0.96 -20.87
C LEU A 69 0.04 -0.35 -21.48
N ILE A 70 -1.04 -0.94 -20.92
CA ILE A 70 -1.61 -2.18 -21.47
C ILE A 70 -2.25 -1.94 -22.83
N TYR A 71 -2.88 -0.77 -23.04
CA TYR A 71 -3.50 -0.42 -24.30
C TYR A 71 -2.45 -0.21 -25.39
N VAL A 72 -1.31 0.38 -25.03
CA VAL A 72 -0.15 0.49 -25.94
C VAL A 72 0.36 -0.89 -26.35
N LEU A 73 0.53 -1.81 -25.39
CA LEU A 73 0.99 -3.18 -25.67
C LEU A 73 0.00 -3.97 -26.52
N LEU A 74 -1.30 -3.90 -26.22
CA LEU A 74 -2.33 -4.55 -27.02
C LEU A 74 -2.41 -3.98 -28.45
N THR A 75 -2.24 -2.66 -28.60
CA THR A 75 -2.21 -2.01 -29.91
C THR A 75 -0.98 -2.44 -30.70
N ALA A 76 0.19 -2.54 -30.06
CA ALA A 76 1.41 -3.05 -30.69
C ALA A 76 1.23 -4.50 -31.18
N VAL A 77 0.69 -5.40 -30.34
CA VAL A 77 0.38 -6.78 -30.75
C VAL A 77 -0.56 -6.81 -31.95
N ALA A 78 -1.62 -6.00 -31.94
CA ALA A 78 -2.58 -5.95 -33.05
C ALA A 78 -1.95 -5.48 -34.36
N ILE A 79 -1.13 -4.42 -34.33
CA ILE A 79 -0.42 -3.91 -35.51
C ILE A 79 0.59 -4.93 -36.03
N THR A 80 1.42 -5.50 -35.14
CA THR A 80 2.45 -6.48 -35.51
C THR A 80 1.83 -7.78 -36.08
N ALA A 81 0.72 -8.23 -35.51
CA ALA A 81 -0.03 -9.38 -36.05
C ALA A 81 -0.66 -9.05 -37.41
N ALA A 82 -1.21 -7.85 -37.60
CA ALA A 82 -1.76 -7.41 -38.88
C ALA A 82 -0.70 -7.32 -39.99
N LEU A 83 0.55 -7.02 -39.63
CA LEU A 83 1.70 -7.05 -40.54
C LEU A 83 2.19 -8.47 -40.86
N GLY A 84 1.63 -9.51 -40.23
CA GLY A 84 2.01 -10.92 -40.43
C GLY A 84 3.26 -11.34 -39.65
N HIS A 85 3.75 -10.50 -38.73
CA HIS A 85 4.93 -10.77 -37.91
C HIS A 85 4.56 -11.57 -36.66
N TRP A 86 4.17 -12.83 -36.86
CA TRP A 86 3.68 -13.69 -35.77
C TRP A 86 4.72 -13.94 -34.67
N VAL A 87 6.01 -13.96 -35.01
CA VAL A 87 7.11 -14.12 -34.05
C VAL A 87 7.21 -12.90 -33.13
N ASP A 88 7.25 -11.70 -33.72
CA ASP A 88 7.36 -10.44 -32.96
C ASP A 88 6.12 -10.23 -32.07
N ALA A 89 4.93 -10.52 -32.58
CA ALA A 89 3.69 -10.47 -31.80
C ALA A 89 3.72 -11.44 -30.61
N GLY A 90 4.26 -12.65 -30.82
CA GLY A 90 4.46 -13.65 -29.77
C GLY A 90 5.41 -13.19 -28.67
N VAL A 91 6.52 -12.50 -29.03
CA VAL A 91 7.46 -11.93 -28.05
C VAL A 91 6.78 -10.86 -27.19
N ILE A 92 6.03 -9.94 -27.79
CA ILE A 92 5.32 -8.89 -27.06
C ILE A 92 4.30 -9.51 -26.09
N LEU A 93 3.55 -10.51 -26.56
CA LEU A 93 2.58 -11.23 -25.73
C LEU A 93 3.25 -11.93 -24.54
N ALA A 94 4.41 -12.57 -24.74
CA ALA A 94 5.16 -13.21 -23.68
C ALA A 94 5.58 -12.22 -22.58
N VAL A 95 6.04 -11.02 -22.94
CA VAL A 95 6.40 -9.96 -21.98
C VAL A 95 5.19 -9.55 -21.13
N VAL A 96 4.01 -9.38 -21.75
CA VAL A 96 2.77 -9.05 -21.04
C VAL A 96 2.39 -10.14 -20.04
N VAL A 97 2.49 -11.41 -20.45
CA VAL A 97 2.22 -12.56 -19.57
C VAL A 97 3.16 -12.54 -18.38
N ILE A 98 4.46 -12.34 -18.60
CA ILE A 98 5.47 -12.27 -17.53
C ILE A 98 5.17 -11.11 -16.57
N GLN A 99 4.86 -9.91 -17.07
CA GLN A 99 4.48 -8.77 -16.22
C GLN A 99 3.29 -9.07 -15.32
N THR A 100 2.35 -9.87 -15.82
CA THR A 100 1.16 -10.27 -15.06
C THR A 100 1.50 -11.31 -13.99
N LEU A 101 2.39 -12.27 -14.31
CA LEU A 101 2.85 -13.31 -13.38
C LEU A 101 3.73 -12.76 -12.25
N VAL A 102 4.62 -11.80 -12.54
CA VAL A 102 5.46 -11.16 -11.51
C VAL A 102 4.61 -10.38 -10.50
N GLY A 103 3.56 -9.69 -10.96
CA GLY A 103 2.59 -9.00 -10.10
C GLY A 103 1.72 -9.93 -9.22
N PHE A 104 1.85 -11.24 -9.41
CA PHE A 104 1.17 -12.27 -8.63
C PHE A 104 1.99 -12.78 -7.45
N ILE A 105 3.29 -12.46 -7.36
CA ILE A 105 4.12 -12.85 -6.21
C ILE A 105 3.61 -12.08 -4.98
N PRO A 106 3.00 -12.75 -3.99
CA PRO A 106 2.56 -12.08 -2.78
C PRO A 106 3.79 -11.80 -1.92
N GLU A 107 4.10 -10.54 -1.70
CA GLU A 107 5.12 -10.09 -0.73
C GLU A 107 4.75 -10.47 0.73
N GLY A 108 3.52 -10.95 0.97
CA GLY A 108 2.97 -11.25 2.29
C GLY A 108 3.22 -12.68 2.82
N ARG A 109 4.46 -13.18 2.75
CA ARG A 109 4.95 -14.20 3.70
C ARG A 109 6.04 -13.61 4.60
N ALA A 110 5.71 -12.46 5.22
CA ALA A 110 6.39 -11.89 6.38
C ALA A 110 5.37 -11.07 7.17
#